data_AF-A0A381PFP3-F1
#
_entry.id   AF-A0A381PFP3-F1
#
_cell.length_a   1.000
_cell.length_b   1.000
_cell.length_c   1.000
_cell.angle_alpha   90.00
_cell.angle_beta   90.00
_cell.angle_gamma   90.00
#
_symmetry.space_group_name_H-M   'P 1'
#
loop_
_entity.id
_entity.type
_entity.pdbx_description
1 polymer ?
#
loop_
_entity_poly.entity_id
_entity_poly.type
_entity_poly.pdbx_seq_one_letter_code
_entity_poly.pdbx_strand_id
1 'polypeptide(L)'
;MSAAIKYPDNFEDFSHEEQIIGEDKWQIKLGGSNKILFNKLFSSIFNDFIILDKDSALESTIDILIEPEIEAFEFSVPKQSQTNAFAVWIRYRIKIYDNQGKTIANWPISAYGKSETGTFSDNNDLGHAAILAMRDAAALIILQIEKSSILK
;
A
#
# COMPACT_ATOMS: atom_id res chain seq x y z
N MET A 1 8.49 -20.40 7.56
CA MET A 1 7.25 -19.76 8.03
C MET A 1 6.30 -19.64 6.86
N SER A 2 5.06 -20.09 7.03
CA SER A 2 3.96 -19.92 6.08
C SER A 2 3.16 -18.65 6.40
N ALA A 3 2.62 -17.98 5.40
CA ALA A 3 1.87 -16.74 5.60
C ALA A 3 0.62 -16.70 4.72
N ALA A 4 -0.46 -16.17 5.27
CA ALA A 4 -1.64 -15.77 4.51
C ALA A 4 -1.74 -14.25 4.45
N ILE A 5 -2.25 -13.70 3.35
CA ILE A 5 -2.72 -12.32 3.29
C ILE A 5 -4.23 -12.28 3.11
N LYS A 6 -4.87 -11.32 3.78
CA LYS A 6 -6.30 -11.05 3.66
C LYS A 6 -6.52 -9.55 3.55
N TYR A 7 -7.35 -9.15 2.60
CA TYR A 7 -7.62 -7.75 2.30
C TYR A 7 -8.99 -7.30 2.86
N PRO A 8 -9.12 -6.09 3.40
CA PRO A 8 -10.41 -5.54 3.80
C PRO A 8 -11.26 -5.17 2.57
N ASP A 9 -12.58 -5.06 2.75
CA ASP A 9 -13.57 -4.85 1.68
C ASP A 9 -13.28 -3.66 0.78
N ASN A 10 -12.78 -2.57 1.35
CA ASN A 10 -12.51 -1.33 0.65
C ASN A 10 -11.10 -1.28 0.03
N PHE A 11 -10.30 -2.35 0.16
CA PHE A 11 -8.91 -2.32 -0.28
C PHE A 11 -8.77 -2.30 -1.79
N GLU A 12 -9.50 -3.16 -2.50
CA GLU A 12 -9.39 -3.30 -3.97
C GLU A 12 -10.05 -2.15 -4.73
N ASP A 13 -11.10 -1.58 -4.14
CA ASP A 13 -11.86 -0.47 -4.70
C ASP A 13 -11.40 0.89 -4.17
N PHE A 14 -10.28 0.94 -3.42
CA PHE A 14 -9.76 2.19 -2.91
C PHE A 14 -9.49 3.16 -4.06
N SER A 15 -10.23 4.25 -4.03
CA SER A 15 -10.07 5.39 -4.92
C SER A 15 -10.11 6.67 -4.11
N HIS A 16 -9.26 7.61 -4.51
CA HIS A 16 -9.22 8.95 -3.91
C HIS A 16 -9.61 9.95 -4.98
N GLU A 17 -10.56 10.83 -4.64
CA GLU A 17 -11.06 11.87 -5.53
C GLU A 17 -10.92 13.22 -4.85
N GLU A 18 -10.32 14.18 -5.55
CA GLU A 18 -10.33 15.57 -5.13
C GLU A 18 -10.75 16.46 -6.30
N GLN A 19 -11.68 17.37 -6.01
CA GLN A 19 -12.05 18.42 -6.92
C GLN A 19 -11.36 19.72 -6.50
N ILE A 20 -10.48 20.23 -7.35
CA ILE A 20 -9.85 21.52 -7.14
C ILE A 20 -10.73 22.59 -7.78
N ILE A 21 -11.12 23.61 -7.02
CA ILE A 21 -11.99 24.68 -7.52
C ILE A 21 -11.31 25.38 -8.71
N GLY A 22 -11.97 25.34 -9.87
CA GLY A 22 -11.46 25.91 -11.11
C GLY A 22 -10.54 24.99 -11.93
N GLU A 23 -10.40 23.72 -11.55
CA GLU A 23 -9.66 22.70 -12.33
C GLU A 23 -10.46 21.41 -12.50
N ASP A 24 -9.87 20.49 -13.27
CA ASP A 24 -10.40 19.15 -13.48
C ASP A 24 -10.43 18.33 -12.18
N LYS A 25 -11.37 17.39 -12.12
CA LYS A 25 -11.48 16.43 -11.03
C LYS A 25 -10.32 15.43 -11.13
N TRP A 26 -9.55 15.32 -10.06
CA TRP A 26 -8.51 14.30 -9.95
C TRP A 26 -9.13 13.04 -9.35
N GLN A 27 -8.92 11.90 -10.00
CA GLN A 27 -9.29 10.60 -9.46
C GLN A 27 -8.10 9.65 -9.59
N ILE A 28 -7.70 9.04 -8.48
CA ILE A 28 -6.65 8.02 -8.47
C ILE A 28 -7.25 6.73 -7.92
N LYS A 29 -7.22 5.69 -8.75
CA LYS A 29 -7.60 4.33 -8.35
C LYS A 29 -6.34 3.57 -7.95
N LEU A 30 -6.25 3.17 -6.69
CA LEU A 30 -5.05 2.55 -6.13
C LEU A 30 -5.27 1.13 -5.67
N GLY A 31 -6.52 0.74 -5.37
CA GLY A 31 -6.79 -0.52 -4.70
C GLY A 31 -6.26 -1.75 -5.42
N GLY A 32 -6.62 -1.92 -6.70
CA GLY A 32 -6.08 -3.00 -7.53
C GLY A 32 -4.55 -3.00 -7.64
N SER A 33 -3.94 -1.82 -7.81
CA SER A 33 -2.47 -1.67 -7.88
C SER A 33 -1.79 -2.04 -6.57
N ASN A 34 -2.36 -1.65 -5.44
CA ASN A 34 -1.87 -2.00 -4.11
C ASN A 34 -1.99 -3.50 -3.85
N LYS A 35 -3.13 -4.13 -4.19
CA LYS A 35 -3.28 -5.58 -4.02
C LYS A 35 -2.20 -6.34 -4.81
N ILE A 36 -1.96 -5.94 -6.06
CA ILE A 36 -0.88 -6.52 -6.89
C ILE A 36 0.49 -6.33 -6.23
N LEU A 37 0.78 -5.13 -5.71
CA LEU A 37 2.03 -4.85 -5.02
C LEU A 37 2.23 -5.76 -3.81
N PHE A 38 1.26 -5.78 -2.89
CA PHE A 38 1.34 -6.56 -1.66
C PHE A 38 1.43 -8.06 -1.92
N ASN A 39 0.65 -8.58 -2.89
CA ASN A 39 0.74 -9.96 -3.31
C ASN A 39 2.16 -10.30 -3.76
N LYS A 40 2.73 -9.52 -4.69
CA LYS A 40 4.09 -9.75 -5.20
C LYS A 40 5.15 -9.61 -4.11
N LEU A 41 5.00 -8.62 -3.24
CA LEU A 41 5.94 -8.35 -2.18
C LEU A 41 5.99 -9.52 -1.20
N PHE A 42 4.86 -9.90 -0.60
CA PHE A 42 4.85 -10.94 0.42
C PHE A 42 5.07 -12.34 -0.15
N SER A 43 4.62 -12.63 -1.39
CA SER A 43 4.96 -13.89 -2.07
C SER A 43 6.45 -14.03 -2.35
N SER A 44 7.20 -12.91 -2.43
CA SER A 44 8.65 -12.96 -2.60
C SER A 44 9.41 -13.17 -1.29
N ILE A 45 8.76 -12.91 -0.15
CA ILE A 45 9.36 -12.97 1.19
C ILE A 45 9.11 -14.32 1.84
N PHE A 46 7.91 -14.89 1.66
CA PHE A 46 7.52 -16.17 2.25
C PHE A 46 7.54 -17.28 1.21
N ASN A 47 8.14 -18.42 1.57
CA ASN A 47 8.20 -19.61 0.71
C ASN A 47 6.83 -20.27 0.51
N ASP A 48 5.95 -20.15 1.51
CA ASP A 48 4.58 -20.65 1.47
C ASP A 48 3.65 -19.47 1.77
N PHE A 49 3.06 -18.93 0.71
CA PHE A 49 2.24 -17.73 0.76
C PHE A 49 0.90 -17.98 0.05
N ILE A 50 -0.19 -17.73 0.77
CA ILE A 50 -1.54 -17.86 0.23
C ILE A 50 -2.29 -16.53 0.32
N ILE A 51 -3.14 -16.28 -0.67
CA ILE A 51 -4.07 -15.15 -0.65
C ILE A 51 -5.42 -15.73 -0.23
N LEU A 52 -5.93 -15.27 0.91
CA LEU A 52 -7.23 -15.69 1.40
C LEU A 52 -8.32 -14.78 0.87
N ASP A 53 -9.42 -15.38 0.45
CA ASP A 53 -10.66 -14.67 0.26
C ASP A 53 -11.17 -14.13 1.61
N LYS A 54 -11.95 -13.05 1.54
CA LYS A 54 -12.49 -12.34 2.71
C LYS A 54 -13.20 -13.26 3.71
N ASP A 55 -13.97 -14.23 3.24
CA ASP A 55 -14.79 -15.07 4.12
C ASP A 55 -14.09 -16.38 4.51
N SER A 56 -12.88 -16.60 3.99
CA SER A 56 -12.10 -17.79 4.30
C SER A 56 -11.54 -17.71 5.72
N ALA A 57 -11.68 -18.83 6.45
CA ALA A 57 -11.01 -19.05 7.71
C ALA A 57 -9.52 -19.31 7.48
N LEU A 58 -8.68 -18.90 8.44
CA LEU A 58 -7.26 -19.23 8.43
C LEU A 58 -7.10 -20.72 8.76
N GLU A 59 -6.39 -21.47 7.92
CA GLU A 59 -6.05 -22.86 8.21
C GLU A 59 -5.05 -22.92 9.39
N SER A 60 -5.18 -23.92 10.26
CA SER A 60 -4.31 -24.07 11.44
C SER A 60 -2.83 -24.29 11.11
N THR A 61 -2.53 -24.63 9.86
CA THR A 61 -1.20 -24.87 9.29
C THR A 61 -0.48 -23.59 8.87
N ILE A 62 -1.19 -22.46 8.80
CA ILE A 62 -0.58 -21.17 8.44
C ILE A 62 -0.04 -20.49 9.70
N ASP A 63 1.23 -20.11 9.70
CA ASP A 63 1.88 -19.54 10.88
C ASP A 63 1.37 -18.12 11.19
N ILE A 64 1.18 -17.29 10.16
CA ILE A 64 0.78 -15.88 10.30
C ILE A 64 -0.27 -15.44 9.30
N LEU A 65 -1.10 -14.47 9.72
CA LEU A 65 -2.03 -13.74 8.87
C LEU A 65 -1.61 -12.28 8.76
N ILE A 66 -1.54 -11.76 7.54
CA ILE A 66 -1.22 -10.38 7.21
C ILE A 66 -2.48 -9.68 6.73
N GLU A 67 -2.81 -8.54 7.33
CA GLU A 67 -3.92 -7.69 6.92
C GLU A 67 -3.41 -6.27 6.65
N PRO A 68 -3.18 -5.90 5.38
CA PRO A 68 -2.84 -4.53 5.01
C PRO A 68 -4.09 -3.65 4.91
N GLU A 69 -3.93 -2.39 5.27
CA GLU A 69 -4.96 -1.36 5.22
C GLU A 69 -4.36 -0.07 4.66
N ILE A 70 -5.12 0.67 3.86
CA ILE A 70 -4.77 2.03 3.43
C ILE A 70 -5.46 2.99 4.41
N GLU A 71 -4.69 3.57 5.34
CA GLU A 71 -5.23 4.48 6.36
C GLU A 71 -5.45 5.90 5.84
N ALA A 72 -4.58 6.35 4.94
CA ALA A 72 -4.67 7.69 4.36
C ALA A 72 -3.98 7.74 3.00
N PHE A 73 -4.52 8.59 2.15
CA PHE A 73 -3.94 8.97 0.87
C PHE A 73 -4.10 10.47 0.68
N GLU A 74 -3.01 11.13 0.35
CA GLU A 74 -2.97 12.58 0.10
C GLU A 74 -2.10 12.84 -1.12
N PHE A 75 -2.41 13.89 -1.86
CA PHE A 75 -1.55 14.35 -2.93
C PHE A 75 -1.47 15.87 -2.98
N SER A 76 -0.45 16.36 -3.65
CA SER A 76 -0.28 17.78 -3.92
C SER A 76 0.08 17.99 -5.38
N VAL A 77 -0.60 18.94 -6.01
CA VAL A 77 -0.32 19.35 -7.39
C VAL A 77 0.60 20.59 -7.42
N PRO A 78 1.38 20.78 -8.49
CA PRO A 78 2.31 21.89 -8.66
C PRO A 78 1.69 23.26 -8.36
N LYS A 79 0.50 23.52 -8.89
CA LYS A 79 -0.20 24.81 -8.77
C LYS A 79 -0.57 25.16 -7.34
N GLN A 80 -0.91 24.17 -6.51
CA GLN A 80 -1.24 24.37 -5.10
C GLN A 80 0.01 24.57 -4.25
N SER A 81 1.07 23.81 -4.52
CA SER A 81 2.30 23.82 -3.74
C SER A 81 3.29 24.91 -4.12
N GLN A 82 3.07 25.60 -5.25
CA GLN A 82 4.05 26.52 -5.87
C GLN A 82 5.39 25.84 -6.14
N THR A 83 5.34 24.55 -6.50
CA THR A 83 6.51 23.75 -6.90
C THR A 83 6.33 23.25 -8.34
N ASN A 84 7.38 22.64 -8.91
CA ASN A 84 7.34 22.02 -10.24
C ASN A 84 7.09 20.50 -10.17
N ALA A 85 6.34 20.01 -9.18
CA ALA A 85 6.18 18.59 -8.98
C ALA A 85 4.81 18.19 -8.42
N PHE A 86 4.38 17.00 -8.82
CA PHE A 86 3.33 16.24 -8.15
C PHE A 86 3.95 15.44 -7.02
N ALA A 87 3.24 15.37 -5.90
CA ALA A 87 3.65 14.64 -4.72
C ALA A 87 2.50 13.79 -4.18
N VAL A 88 2.81 12.58 -3.73
CA VAL A 88 1.85 11.63 -3.17
C VAL A 88 2.37 11.09 -1.85
N TRP A 89 1.49 11.04 -0.86
CA TRP A 89 1.71 10.42 0.43
C TRP A 89 0.69 9.30 0.63
N ILE A 90 1.17 8.13 1.03
CA ILE A 90 0.30 7.00 1.36
C ILE A 90 0.67 6.49 2.73
N ARG A 91 -0.33 6.36 3.61
CA ARG A 91 -0.17 5.72 4.91
C ARG A 91 -0.85 4.36 4.88
N TYR A 92 -0.07 3.31 5.07
CA TYR A 92 -0.56 1.96 5.27
C TYR A 92 -0.48 1.56 6.74
N ARG A 93 -1.37 0.65 7.13
CA ARG A 93 -1.21 -0.16 8.33
C ARG A 93 -1.09 -1.62 7.96
N ILE A 94 -0.01 -2.25 8.40
CA ILE A 94 0.20 -3.69 8.20
C ILE A 94 0.01 -4.37 9.55
N LYS A 95 -1.13 -5.05 9.73
CA LYS A 95 -1.41 -5.85 10.92
C LYS A 95 -0.96 -7.28 10.65
N ILE A 96 -0.27 -7.89 11.60
CA ILE A 96 0.17 -9.28 11.51
C ILE A 96 -0.29 -10.01 12.76
N TYR A 97 -0.92 -11.14 12.54
CA TYR A 97 -1.48 -12.02 13.57
C TYR A 97 -0.80 -13.38 13.51
N ASP A 98 -0.69 -14.05 14.66
CA ASP A 98 -0.37 -15.49 14.67
C ASP A 98 -1.60 -16.33 14.28
N ASN A 99 -1.42 -17.64 14.20
CA ASN A 99 -2.46 -18.61 13.87
C ASN A 99 -3.60 -18.71 14.91
N GLN A 100 -3.48 -18.05 16.07
CA GLN A 100 -4.53 -17.96 17.09
C GLN A 100 -5.28 -16.61 17.02
N GLY A 101 -4.93 -15.75 16.07
CA GLY A 101 -5.53 -14.43 15.90
C GLY A 101 -4.98 -13.37 16.85
N LYS A 102 -3.89 -13.64 17.58
CA LYS A 102 -3.24 -12.64 18.41
C LYS A 102 -2.36 -11.75 17.54
N THR A 103 -2.49 -10.43 17.69
CA THR A 103 -1.61 -9.49 17.00
C THR A 103 -0.17 -9.64 17.50
N ILE A 104 0.73 -9.97 16.59
CA ILE A 104 2.18 -10.07 16.83
C ILE A 104 2.95 -8.88 16.25
N ALA A 105 2.36 -8.16 15.29
CA ALA A 105 2.90 -6.90 14.80
C ALA A 105 1.80 -5.96 14.28
N ASN A 106 2.07 -4.65 14.36
CA ASN A 106 1.22 -3.61 13.81
C ASN A 106 2.10 -2.46 13.33
N TRP A 107 2.34 -2.39 12.03
CA TRP A 107 3.31 -1.46 11.44
C TRP A 107 2.64 -0.28 10.76
N PRO A 108 2.90 0.97 11.21
CA PRO A 108 2.65 2.15 10.40
C PRO A 108 3.70 2.26 9.29
N ILE A 109 3.26 2.36 8.03
CA ILE A 109 4.14 2.62 6.89
C ILE A 109 3.68 3.91 6.22
N SER A 110 4.50 4.96 6.33
CA SER A 110 4.26 6.24 5.65
C SER A 110 5.23 6.37 4.49
N ALA A 111 4.71 6.35 3.28
CA ALA A 111 5.49 6.33 2.05
C ALA A 111 5.26 7.58 1.20
N TYR A 112 6.29 7.97 0.45
CA TYR A 112 6.30 9.21 -0.33
C TYR A 112 6.78 8.99 -1.76
N GLY A 113 6.15 9.68 -2.70
CA GLY A 113 6.56 9.69 -4.11
C GLY A 113 6.42 11.08 -4.73
N LYS A 114 7.33 11.40 -5.65
CA LYS A 114 7.40 12.71 -6.32
C LYS A 114 7.70 12.54 -7.81
N SER A 115 6.97 13.25 -8.67
CA SER A 115 7.22 13.32 -10.11
C SER A 115 7.27 14.78 -10.55
N GLU A 116 8.27 15.16 -11.35
CA GLU A 116 8.38 16.51 -11.90
C GLU A 116 7.41 16.73 -13.06
N THR A 117 6.88 17.94 -13.16
CA THR A 117 5.96 18.36 -14.23
C THR A 117 6.60 18.31 -15.61
N GLY A 118 5.83 17.92 -16.61
CA GLY A 118 6.28 17.94 -18.01
C GLY A 118 7.13 16.72 -18.38
N THR A 119 7.27 15.77 -17.46
CA THR A 119 7.75 14.42 -17.77
C THR A 119 6.67 13.67 -18.57
N PHE A 120 5.40 13.83 -18.16
CA PHE A 120 4.22 13.33 -18.84
C PHE A 120 3.11 14.40 -18.84
N SER A 121 1.88 14.03 -19.23
CA SER A 121 0.69 14.85 -18.92
C SER A 121 0.43 14.86 -17.41
N ASP A 122 -0.20 15.90 -16.87
CA ASP A 122 -0.41 16.05 -15.42
C ASP A 122 -1.04 14.83 -14.72
N ASN A 123 -2.08 14.21 -15.30
CA ASN A 123 -2.67 12.95 -14.79
C ASN A 123 -1.66 11.80 -14.70
N ASN A 124 -0.75 11.71 -15.67
CA ASN A 124 0.28 10.69 -15.71
C ASN A 124 1.42 11.01 -14.74
N ASP A 125 1.76 12.29 -14.54
CA ASP A 125 2.77 12.69 -13.55
C ASP A 125 2.29 12.42 -12.12
N LEU A 126 1.02 12.68 -11.81
CA LEU A 126 0.43 12.33 -10.52
C LEU A 126 0.37 10.81 -10.31
N GLY A 127 -0.05 10.06 -11.33
CA GLY A 127 -0.03 8.60 -11.31
C GLY A 127 1.39 8.04 -11.12
N HIS A 128 2.39 8.67 -11.74
CA HIS A 128 3.78 8.30 -11.57
C HIS A 128 4.29 8.58 -10.15
N ALA A 129 3.93 9.72 -9.55
CA ALA A 129 4.21 10.00 -8.14
C ALA A 129 3.58 8.94 -7.21
N ALA A 130 2.35 8.48 -7.49
CA ALA A 130 1.71 7.41 -6.73
C ALA A 130 2.45 6.06 -6.87
N ILE A 131 2.94 5.72 -8.06
CA ILE A 131 3.77 4.53 -8.28
C ILE A 131 5.07 4.60 -7.47
N LEU A 132 5.71 5.78 -7.42
CA LEU A 132 6.92 5.98 -6.63
C LEU A 132 6.64 5.85 -5.13
N ALA A 133 5.52 6.37 -4.64
CA ALA A 133 5.09 6.21 -3.24
C ALA A 133 4.82 4.72 -2.90
N MET A 134 4.18 3.97 -3.80
CA MET A 134 3.98 2.52 -3.64
C MET A 134 5.32 1.76 -3.58
N ARG A 135 6.30 2.14 -4.40
CA ARG A 135 7.65 1.52 -4.38
C ARG A 135 8.39 1.83 -3.08
N ASP A 136 8.30 3.07 -2.60
CA ASP A 136 8.86 3.46 -1.31
C ASP A 136 8.23 2.66 -0.16
N ALA A 137 6.90 2.48 -0.17
CA ALA A 137 6.20 1.64 0.80
C ALA A 137 6.74 0.19 0.82
N ALA A 138 6.96 -0.40 -0.35
CA ALA A 138 7.51 -1.75 -0.45
C ALA A 138 8.91 -1.84 0.16
N ALA A 139 9.78 -0.85 -0.11
CA ALA A 139 11.12 -0.79 0.48
C ALA A 139 11.06 -0.68 2.01
N LEU A 140 10.19 0.19 2.55
CA LEU A 140 9.99 0.36 3.99
C LEU A 140 9.47 -0.92 4.66
N ILE A 141 8.56 -1.65 4.01
CA ILE A 141 8.05 -2.93 4.50
C ILE A 141 9.16 -3.98 4.56
N ILE A 142 10.00 -4.10 3.52
CA ILE A 142 11.15 -5.02 3.51
C ILE A 142 12.09 -4.69 4.68
N LEU A 143 12.44 -3.43 4.85
CA LEU A 143 13.28 -2.98 5.97
C LEU A 143 12.65 -3.31 7.33
N GLN A 144 11.33 -3.19 7.44
CA GLN A 144 10.61 -3.50 8.68
C GLN A 144 10.63 -5.02 8.99
N ILE A 145 10.52 -5.86 7.95
CA ILE A 145 10.61 -7.32 8.06
C ILE A 145 12.02 -7.74 8.47
N GLU A 146 13.07 -7.20 7.84
CA GLU A 146 14.46 -7.53 8.16
C GLU A 146 14.84 -7.19 9.60
N LYS A 147 14.31 -6.08 10.13
CA LYS A 147 14.45 -5.65 11.52
C LYS A 147 13.65 -6.50 12.50
N SER A 148 12.53 -7.08 12.05
CA SER A 148 11.67 -7.90 12.89
C SER A 148 12.29 -9.29 13.10
N SER A 149 12.63 -9.63 14.33
CA SER A 149 13.01 -11.00 14.69
C SER A 149 11.83 -11.97 14.72
N ILE A 150 10.59 -11.45 14.67
CA ILE A 150 9.36 -12.23 14.82
C ILE A 150 8.99 -12.96 13.52
N LEU A 151 9.55 -12.53 12.37
CA LEU A 151 9.25 -13.08 11.05
C LEU A 151 10.43 -13.87 10.44
N LYS A 152 11.43 -14.20 11.24
CA LYS A 152 12.61 -15.00 10.84
C LYS A 152 12.42 -16.46 11.20
#